data_AF-A0A940VJG3-F1
#
_entry.id   AF-A0A940VJG3-F1
#
_cell.length_a   1.000
_cell.length_b   1.000
_cell.length_c   1.000
_cell.angle_alpha   90.00
_cell.angle_beta   90.00
_cell.angle_gamma   90.00
#
_symmetry.space_group_name_H-M   'P 1'
#
loop_
_entity.id
_entity.type
_entity.pdbx_description
1 polymer ?
#
loop_
_entity_poly.entity_id
_entity_poly.type
_entity_poly.pdbx_seq_one_letter_code
_entity_poly.pdbx_strand_id
1 'polypeptide(L)'
;TYGPFPVATPPKEIPDPEAFREAVNFLKPGEMSPLVTGEKALYLLRLVSEKRPPVEEFEKDKAAFEMQLLMTKREAVLGDWIRQLRQTAKVTVEADNI
;
A
#
# COMPACT_ATOMS: atom_id res chain seq x y z
N THR A 1 -19.92 -22.89 -24.90
CA THR A 1 -20.18 -21.51 -25.37
C THR A 1 -19.58 -20.55 -24.39
N TYR A 2 -18.36 -20.07 -24.65
CA TYR A 2 -17.71 -19.04 -23.83
C TYR A 2 -18.38 -17.70 -24.15
N GLY A 3 -18.77 -16.94 -23.13
CA GLY A 3 -19.52 -15.68 -23.27
C GLY A 3 -18.74 -14.57 -24.01
N PRO A 4 -19.33 -13.37 -24.17
CA PRO A 4 -18.85 -12.29 -25.05
C PRO A 4 -17.52 -11.63 -24.65
N PHE A 5 -16.82 -12.18 -23.65
CA PHE A 5 -15.53 -11.68 -23.17
C PHE A 5 -14.44 -12.70 -23.51
N PRO A 6 -13.71 -12.52 -24.62
CA PRO A 6 -12.54 -13.33 -24.91
C PRO A 6 -11.46 -12.99 -23.87
N VAL A 7 -11.26 -13.86 -22.88
CA VAL A 7 -10.13 -13.75 -21.94
C VAL A 7 -8.89 -14.30 -22.65
N ALA A 8 -8.36 -13.54 -23.61
CA ALA A 8 -7.33 -14.05 -24.51
C ALA A 8 -5.92 -13.97 -23.91
N THR A 9 -5.68 -13.10 -22.94
CA THR A 9 -4.37 -12.99 -22.29
C THR A 9 -4.53 -12.41 -20.89
N PRO A 10 -3.95 -13.04 -19.85
CA PRO A 10 -3.79 -12.34 -18.58
C PRO A 10 -2.99 -11.04 -18.82
N PRO A 11 -3.36 -9.92 -18.18
CA PRO A 11 -2.60 -8.68 -18.29
C PRO A 11 -1.14 -8.95 -17.92
N LYS A 12 -0.21 -8.43 -18.73
CA LYS A 12 1.23 -8.58 -18.49
C LYS A 12 1.67 -7.89 -17.18
N GLU A 13 0.93 -6.87 -16.77
CA GLU A 13 1.17 -6.05 -15.58
C GLU A 13 -0.12 -5.90 -14.78
N ILE A 14 -0.01 -5.82 -13.45
CA ILE A 14 -1.14 -5.58 -12.57
C ILE A 14 -1.55 -4.11 -12.75
N PRO A 15 -2.75 -3.82 -13.28
CA PRO A 15 -3.12 -2.44 -13.61
C PRO A 15 -3.26 -1.56 -12.36
N ASP A 16 -3.81 -2.13 -11.29
CA ASP A 16 -4.11 -1.43 -10.03
C ASP A 16 -3.52 -2.21 -8.84
N PRO A 17 -2.22 -2.05 -8.53
CA PRO A 17 -1.53 -2.87 -7.52
C PRO A 17 -2.11 -2.73 -6.11
N GLU A 18 -2.54 -1.51 -5.74
CA GLU A 18 -3.11 -1.21 -4.43
C GLU A 18 -4.46 -1.91 -4.23
N ALA A 19 -5.38 -1.77 -5.20
CA ALA A 19 -6.69 -2.42 -5.15
C ALA A 19 -6.58 -3.96 -5.08
N PHE A 20 -5.59 -4.53 -5.77
CA PHE A 20 -5.32 -5.97 -5.69
C PHE A 20 -4.76 -6.37 -4.32
N ARG A 21 -3.82 -5.59 -3.77
CA ARG A 21 -3.22 -5.88 -2.46
C ARG A 21 -4.26 -5.84 -1.34
N GLU A 22 -5.13 -4.83 -1.36
CA GLU A 22 -6.24 -4.73 -0.41
C GLU A 22 -7.19 -5.92 -0.53
N ALA A 23 -7.60 -6.26 -1.75
CA ALA A 23 -8.52 -7.37 -1.97
C ALA A 23 -7.93 -8.74 -1.57
N VAL A 24 -6.63 -8.97 -1.83
CA VAL A 24 -5.95 -10.24 -1.48
C VAL A 24 -5.75 -10.40 0.02
N ASN A 25 -5.53 -9.31 0.78
CA ASN A 25 -5.35 -9.36 2.23
C ASN A 25 -6.53 -10.01 2.98
N PHE A 26 -7.74 -9.97 2.41
CA PHE A 26 -8.93 -10.58 3.01
C PHE A 26 -9.19 -12.03 2.57
N LEU A 27 -8.43 -12.57 1.62
CA LEU A 27 -8.69 -13.88 1.02
C LEU A 27 -7.83 -14.97 1.62
N LYS A 28 -8.44 -16.15 1.76
CA LYS A 28 -7.69 -17.38 2.03
C LYS A 28 -7.24 -18.02 0.71
N PRO A 29 -6.14 -18.80 0.71
CA PRO A 29 -5.74 -19.56 -0.46
C PRO A 29 -6.90 -20.43 -0.98
N GLY A 30 -7.24 -20.29 -2.26
CA GLY A 30 -8.36 -20.95 -2.92
C GLY A 30 -9.66 -20.14 -2.96
N GLU A 31 -9.77 -19.05 -2.21
CA GLU A 31 -10.96 -18.20 -2.15
C GLU A 31 -10.98 -17.17 -3.29
N MET A 32 -12.19 -16.84 -3.75
CA MET A 32 -12.41 -15.77 -4.74
C MET A 32 -12.78 -14.48 -4.04
N SER A 33 -12.24 -13.37 -4.54
CA SER A 33 -12.57 -12.04 -4.04
C SER A 33 -14.00 -11.67 -4.37
N PRO A 34 -14.63 -10.82 -3.53
CA PRO A 34 -15.74 -10.01 -4.02
C PRO A 34 -15.25 -9.15 -5.20
N LEU A 35 -16.20 -8.56 -5.93
CA LEU A 35 -15.90 -7.73 -7.10
C LEU A 35 -15.00 -6.55 -6.69
N VAL A 36 -13.77 -6.51 -7.22
CA VAL A 36 -12.80 -5.45 -6.92
C VAL A 36 -12.95 -4.37 -7.97
N THR A 37 -13.19 -3.14 -7.53
CA THR A 37 -13.32 -1.99 -8.44
C THR A 37 -11.95 -1.35 -8.61
N GLY A 38 -11.40 -1.47 -9.81
CA GLY A 38 -10.22 -0.73 -10.24
C GLY A 38 -10.55 0.62 -10.85
N GLU A 39 -9.52 1.40 -11.18
CA GLU A 39 -9.69 2.69 -11.84
C GLU A 39 -10.27 2.53 -13.26
N LYS A 40 -9.93 1.41 -13.93
CA LYS A 40 -10.26 1.19 -15.35
C LYS A 40 -11.13 -0.03 -15.62
N ALA A 41 -11.30 -0.92 -14.63
CA ALA A 41 -12.01 -2.17 -14.81
C ALA A 41 -12.51 -2.78 -13.48
N LEU A 42 -13.40 -3.75 -13.59
CA LEU A 42 -13.83 -4.60 -12.49
C LEU A 42 -13.02 -5.90 -12.53
N TYR A 43 -12.47 -6.32 -11.40
CA TYR A 43 -11.64 -7.51 -11.28
C TYR A 43 -12.29 -8.56 -10.38
N LEU A 44 -12.08 -9.82 -10.75
CA LEU A 44 -12.36 -10.98 -9.92
C LEU A 44 -11.03 -11.68 -9.64
N LEU A 45 -10.62 -11.74 -8.38
CA LEU A 45 -9.34 -12.30 -7.97
C LEU A 45 -9.56 -13.68 -7.35
N ARG A 46 -8.63 -14.60 -7.56
CA ARG A 46 -8.58 -15.86 -6.83
C ARG A 46 -7.18 -16.03 -6.27
N LEU A 47 -7.06 -16.15 -4.95
CA LEU A 47 -5.77 -16.37 -4.33
C LEU A 47 -5.32 -17.81 -4.60
N VAL A 48 -4.23 -17.99 -5.35
CA VAL A 48 -3.74 -19.34 -5.70
C VAL A 48 -2.87 -19.91 -4.58
N SER A 49 -1.94 -19.11 -4.08
CA SER A 49 -1.04 -19.48 -2.99
C SER A 49 -0.57 -18.24 -2.25
N GLU A 50 -0.27 -18.42 -0.96
CA GLU A 50 0.33 -17.41 -0.11
C GLU A 50 1.75 -17.89 0.23
N LYS A 51 2.78 -17.11 -0.11
CA LYS A 51 4.15 -17.37 0.32
C LYS A 51 4.48 -16.40 1.44
N ARG A 52 4.52 -16.90 2.67
CA ARG A 52 5.00 -16.12 3.80
C ARG A 52 6.53 -16.01 3.74
N PRO A 53 7.10 -14.85 4.06
CA PRO A 53 8.53 -14.75 4.25
C PRO A 53 8.96 -15.71 5.38
N PRO A 54 10.08 -16.45 5.21
CA PRO A 54 10.60 -17.31 6.27
C PRO A 54 11.06 -16.47 7.47
N VAL A 55 10.91 -17.02 8.67
CA VAL A 55 11.17 -16.31 9.93
C VAL A 55 12.66 -15.98 10.06
N GLU A 56 13.52 -16.81 9.49
CA GLU A 56 14.98 -16.65 9.51
C GLU A 56 15.45 -15.42 8.73
N GLU A 57 14.81 -15.12 7.59
CA GLU A 57 15.08 -13.90 6.82
C GLU A 57 14.61 -12.66 7.58
N PHE A 58 13.45 -12.76 8.24
CA PHE A 58 12.92 -11.68 9.06
C PHE A 58 13.83 -11.34 10.26
N GLU A 59 14.30 -12.34 11.01
CA GLU A 59 15.18 -12.10 12.18
C GLU A 59 16.52 -11.48 11.78
N LYS A 60 17.07 -11.84 10.60
CA LYS A 60 18.29 -11.23 10.07
C LYS A 60 18.09 -9.73 9.76
N ASP A 61 16.95 -9.39 9.15
CA ASP A 61 16.67 -8.04 8.67
C ASP A 61 15.96 -7.17 9.73
N LYS A 62 15.55 -7.76 10.85
CA LYS A 62 14.83 -7.11 11.95
C LYS A 62 15.52 -5.85 12.46
N ALA A 63 16.84 -5.90 12.69
CA ALA A 63 17.57 -4.74 13.18
C ALA A 63 17.57 -3.58 12.17
N ALA A 64 17.68 -3.87 10.88
CA ALA A 64 17.60 -2.86 9.82
C ALA A 64 16.20 -2.26 9.73
N PHE A 65 15.17 -3.11 9.81
CA PHE A 65 13.78 -2.69 9.82
C PHE A 65 13.43 -1.82 11.04
N GLU A 66 13.90 -2.19 12.24
CA GLU A 66 13.74 -1.40 13.46
C GLU A 66 14.38 -0.02 13.33
N MET A 67 15.60 0.06 12.76
CA MET A 67 16.27 1.34 12.51
C MET A 67 15.47 2.21 11.54
N GLN A 68 14.99 1.66 10.41
CA GLN A 68 14.14 2.42 9.48
C GLN A 68 12.84 2.90 10.15
N LEU A 69 12.15 2.02 10.86
CA LEU A 69 10.90 2.36 11.56
C LEU A 69 11.12 3.46 12.61
N LEU A 70 12.24 3.39 13.34
CA LEU A 70 12.61 4.41 14.32
C LEU A 70 12.84 5.77 13.64
N MET A 71 13.53 5.81 12.50
CA MET A 71 13.76 7.04 11.75
C MET A 71 12.46 7.65 11.24
N THR A 72 11.59 6.85 10.62
CA THR A 72 10.27 7.32 10.14
C THR A 72 9.42 7.88 11.28
N LYS A 73 9.41 7.22 12.44
CA LYS A 73 8.68 7.71 13.62
C LYS A 73 9.26 9.02 14.15
N ARG A 74 10.59 9.17 14.18
CA ARG A 74 11.25 10.42 14.60
C ARG A 74 10.88 11.58 13.68
N GLU A 75 10.91 11.37 12.37
CA GLU A 75 10.53 12.38 11.38
C GLU A 75 9.06 12.79 11.52
N ALA A 76 8.16 11.83 11.72
CA ALA A 76 6.74 12.11 11.94
C ALA A 76 6.52 12.98 13.20
N VAL A 77 7.11 12.58 14.33
CA VAL A 77 7.00 13.33 15.60
C VAL A 77 7.60 14.73 15.49
N LEU A 78 8.76 14.87 14.81
CA LEU A 78 9.38 16.17 14.58
C LEU A 78 8.47 17.07 13.72
N GLY A 79 7.90 16.52 12.65
CA GLY A 79 6.98 17.25 11.78
C GLY A 79 5.69 17.66 12.48
N ASP A 80 5.13 16.80 13.35
CA ASP A 80 3.99 17.14 14.21
C ASP A 80 4.33 18.26 15.19
N TRP A 81 5.49 18.17 15.86
CA TRP A 81 5.95 19.17 16.81
C TRP A 81 6.16 20.54 16.17
N ILE A 82 6.81 20.59 15.00
CA ILE A 82 7.00 21.85 14.24
C ILE A 82 5.65 22.43 13.81
N ARG A 83 4.69 21.59 13.38
CA ARG A 83 3.33 22.06 13.04
C ARG A 83 2.65 22.68 14.25
N GLN A 84 2.74 22.07 15.42
CA GLN A 84 2.16 22.60 16.65
C GLN A 84 2.81 23.92 17.08
N LEU A 85 4.15 24.01 16.99
CA LEU A 85 4.86 25.28 17.24
C LEU A 85 4.41 26.38 16.27
N ARG A 86 4.25 26.07 14.99
CA ARG A 86 3.75 27.01 13.97
C ARG A 86 2.31 27.45 14.23
N GLN A 87 1.46 26.61 14.80
CA GLN A 87 0.09 27.00 15.17
C GLN A 87 0.06 27.89 16.42
N THR A 88 0.99 27.66 17.35
CA THR A 88 1.07 28.41 18.62
C THR A 88 1.73 29.77 18.43
N ALA A 89 2.78 29.84 17.61
CA ALA A 89 3.34 31.09 17.15
C ALA A 89 2.39 31.67 16.10
N LYS A 90 1.90 32.90 16.27
CA LYS A 90 1.07 33.60 15.28
C LYS A 90 1.93 33.98 14.06
N VAL A 91 2.37 33.00 13.28
CA VAL A 91 3.27 33.19 12.13
C VAL A 91 2.43 33.71 10.96
N THR A 92 2.49 35.01 10.71
CA THR A 92 2.00 35.63 9.47
C THR A 92 3.09 35.47 8.41
N VAL A 93 2.80 34.69 7.36
CA VAL A 93 3.65 34.67 6.16
C VAL A 93 3.22 35.87 5.32
N GLU A 94 3.99 36.95 5.35
CA GLU A 94 3.86 37.98 4.33
C GLU A 94 4.44 37.39 3.04
N ALA A 95 3.55 37.00 2.14
CA ALA A 95 3.93 36.52 0.82
C ALA A 95 4.33 37.71 -0.05
N ASP A 96 5.54 38.24 0.18
CA ASP A 96 6.21 39.13 -0.77
C ASP A 96 7.32 38.37 -1.51
N ASN A 97 7.03 38.11 -2.79
CA ASN A 97 7.92 37.90 -3.93
C ASN A 97 9.03 36.81 -3.85
N ILE A 98 8.93 35.81 -4.73
CA ILE A 98 9.61 35.72 -6.05
C ILE A 98 8.86 34.68 -6.90
#